data_AF-A0A2V9IZJ9-F1
#
_entry.id   AF-A0A2V9IZJ9-F1
#
_cell.length_a   1.000
_cell.length_b   1.000
_cell.length_c   1.000
_cell.angle_alpha   90.00
_cell.angle_beta   90.00
_cell.angle_gamma   90.00
#
_symmetry.space_group_name_H-M   'P 1'
#
loop_
_entity.id
_entity.type
_entity.pdbx_description
1 polymer ?
#
loop_
_entity_poly.entity_id
_entity_poly.type
_entity_poly.pdbx_seq_one_letter_code
_entity_poly.pdbx_strand_id
1 'polypeptide(L)'
;LGGTVQINNPYVLANINGRRTPYSFQYLLNVQRELGRNTALEVGYIGSASRKLESMRAFNESIPGATGTVLDRAPYPEFGRIQEVDGSGKASYNSLGAKLQRRFSAGLTYLVGYTWSRSIDTASAIRNLGGDTLFPQNSYNLRAEKALSGFDTTHRAVTSILYELPAGRGRQFLNRGGVADAFLGGWQLGSILTLQTGFPVTVTSGVDRSNIGAGFDRPNYVAGQPVELSNPTTEGWFNTTAYVLQPFGAFGNVGRNTLISPGITQWDFSVLKDFHLPWENHSVQFRFEAFNFPNHPNLSAPDTSLSSVNYGKIRGTRTNMRELQFGLKYIF
;
A
#
# COMPACT_ATOMS: atom_id res chain seq x y z
N LEU A 1 -20.16 -14.89 -53.47
CA LEU A 1 -19.52 -14.20 -52.33
C LEU A 1 -20.17 -14.69 -51.04
N GLY A 2 -19.72 -15.83 -50.51
CA GLY A 2 -20.20 -16.36 -49.23
C GLY A 2 -19.32 -15.81 -48.12
N GLY A 3 -19.77 -14.75 -47.44
CA GLY A 3 -19.07 -14.23 -46.28
C GLY A 3 -19.34 -15.09 -45.06
N THR A 4 -18.31 -15.64 -44.44
CA THR A 4 -18.42 -16.27 -43.12
C THR A 4 -18.57 -15.16 -42.08
N VAL A 5 -19.73 -15.05 -41.45
CA VAL A 5 -19.91 -14.15 -40.29
C VAL A 5 -19.25 -14.82 -39.09
N GLN A 6 -18.22 -14.18 -38.53
CA GLN A 6 -17.64 -14.58 -37.25
C GLN A 6 -18.57 -14.08 -36.14
N ILE A 7 -19.36 -14.98 -35.55
CA ILE A 7 -20.13 -14.69 -34.34
C ILE A 7 -19.18 -14.95 -33.17
N ASN A 8 -18.73 -13.88 -32.51
CA ASN A 8 -17.94 -14.01 -31.29
C ASN A 8 -18.79 -14.59 -30.17
N ASN A 9 -18.18 -15.44 -29.34
CA ASN A 9 -18.86 -15.94 -28.15
C ASN A 9 -19.21 -14.78 -27.20
N PRO A 10 -20.44 -14.73 -26.67
CA PRO A 10 -20.88 -13.64 -25.81
C PRO A 10 -20.15 -13.65 -24.47
N TYR A 11 -19.83 -12.45 -23.98
CA TYR A 11 -19.32 -12.21 -22.62
C TYR A 11 -20.49 -12.05 -21.65
N VAL A 12 -20.45 -12.73 -20.51
CA VAL A 12 -21.57 -12.72 -19.55
C VAL A 12 -21.11 -12.15 -18.22
N LEU A 13 -21.91 -11.23 -17.67
CA LEU A 13 -21.78 -10.74 -16.30
C LEU A 13 -22.79 -11.45 -15.41
N ALA A 14 -22.31 -12.07 -14.33
CA ALA A 14 -23.12 -12.87 -13.42
C ALA A 14 -22.85 -12.50 -11.95
N ASN A 15 -23.79 -12.85 -11.10
CA ASN A 15 -23.63 -12.85 -9.64
C ASN A 15 -23.95 -14.24 -9.13
N ILE A 16 -23.25 -14.69 -8.09
CA ILE A 16 -23.55 -15.97 -7.46
C ILE A 16 -24.99 -15.99 -6.92
N ASN A 17 -25.71 -17.08 -7.21
CA ASN A 17 -27.05 -17.28 -6.67
C ASN A 17 -26.98 -17.52 -5.15
N GLY A 18 -27.94 -16.98 -4.38
CA GLY A 18 -27.98 -17.13 -2.93
C GLY A 18 -26.85 -16.39 -2.20
N ARG A 19 -26.33 -15.32 -2.81
CA ARG A 19 -25.24 -14.50 -2.25
C ARG A 19 -25.57 -14.08 -0.82
N ARG A 20 -24.65 -14.36 0.09
CA ARG A 20 -24.79 -14.02 1.50
C ARG A 20 -24.00 -12.74 1.78
N THR A 21 -24.55 -11.88 2.64
CA THR A 21 -23.91 -10.61 3.02
C THR A 21 -22.52 -10.87 3.62
N PRO A 22 -21.47 -10.14 3.15
CA PRO A 22 -20.16 -10.14 3.78
C PRO A 22 -20.24 -9.73 5.25
N TYR A 23 -19.42 -10.34 6.11
CA TYR A 23 -19.35 -9.94 7.52
C TYR A 23 -17.93 -10.12 8.07
N SER A 24 -17.63 -9.44 9.18
CA SER A 24 -16.35 -9.53 9.88
C SER A 24 -16.57 -9.63 11.39
N PHE A 25 -15.84 -10.54 12.02
CA PHE A 25 -15.70 -10.56 13.47
C PHE A 25 -14.45 -9.76 13.84
N GLN A 26 -14.60 -8.77 14.72
CA GLN A 26 -13.50 -7.94 15.17
C GLN A 26 -13.31 -8.11 16.68
N TYR A 27 -12.05 -8.12 17.11
CA TYR A 27 -11.67 -8.18 18.51
C TYR A 27 -10.53 -7.21 18.75
N LEU A 28 -10.59 -6.51 19.88
CA LEU A 28 -9.64 -5.46 20.24
C LEU A 28 -9.31 -5.54 21.72
N LEU A 29 -8.05 -5.25 22.05
CA LEU A 29 -7.57 -5.10 23.42
C LEU A 29 -6.60 -3.93 23.44
N ASN A 30 -6.85 -2.94 24.30
CA ASN A 30 -5.98 -1.79 24.46
C ASN A 30 -5.60 -1.61 25.93
N VAL A 31 -4.34 -1.29 26.18
CA VAL A 31 -3.81 -0.91 27.48
C VAL A 31 -3.19 0.46 27.35
N GLN A 32 -3.64 1.41 28.16
CA GLN A 32 -3.12 2.76 28.19
C GLN A 32 -2.52 3.06 29.56
N ARG A 33 -1.37 3.75 29.56
CA ARG A 33 -0.69 4.21 30.76
C ARG A 33 -0.16 5.62 30.57
N GLU A 34 -0.38 6.46 31.57
CA GLU A 34 0.28 7.77 31.65
C GLU A 34 1.76 7.60 32.04
N LEU A 35 2.63 8.27 31.29
CA LEU A 35 4.08 8.32 31.49
C LEU A 35 4.48 9.75 31.90
N GLY A 36 4.67 9.98 33.21
CA GLY A 36 4.87 11.33 33.72
C GLY A 36 3.57 12.14 33.71
N ARG A 37 3.64 13.47 33.56
CA ARG A 37 2.46 14.37 33.67
C ARG A 37 1.77 14.71 32.35
N ASN A 38 2.49 14.56 31.24
CA ASN A 38 2.07 15.11 29.95
C ASN A 38 2.10 14.09 28.81
N THR A 39 2.54 12.85 29.07
CA THR A 39 2.73 11.82 28.04
C THR A 39 1.88 10.61 28.39
N ALA A 40 1.26 10.00 27.38
CA ALA A 40 0.55 8.74 27.50
C ALA A 40 1.09 7.76 26.47
N LEU A 41 1.22 6.50 26.88
CA LEU A 41 1.50 5.37 26.03
C LEU A 41 0.26 4.47 25.96
N GLU A 42 -0.13 4.10 24.76
CA GLU A 42 -1.20 3.15 24.48
C GLU A 42 -0.61 2.02 23.63
N VAL A 43 -0.87 0.78 24.03
CA VAL A 43 -0.52 -0.42 23.26
C VAL A 43 -1.80 -1.20 23.01
N GLY A 44 -2.04 -1.54 21.76
CA GLY A 44 -3.28 -2.13 21.29
C GLY A 44 -3.04 -3.33 20.40
N TYR A 45 -3.90 -4.33 20.50
CA TYR A 45 -4.01 -5.40 19.54
C TYR A 45 -5.40 -5.39 18.91
N ILE A 46 -5.45 -5.45 17.58
CA ILE A 46 -6.69 -5.55 16.81
C ILE A 46 -6.59 -6.76 15.90
N GLY A 47 -7.61 -7.60 15.92
CA GLY A 47 -7.73 -8.67 14.94
C GLY A 47 -9.11 -8.72 14.33
N SER A 48 -9.18 -9.24 13.10
CA SER A 48 -10.44 -9.47 12.41
C SER A 48 -10.43 -10.77 11.61
N ALA A 49 -11.61 -11.37 11.48
CA ALA A 49 -11.86 -12.53 10.64
C ALA A 49 -13.08 -12.25 9.77
N SER A 50 -12.83 -11.98 8.49
CA SER A 50 -13.86 -11.64 7.51
C SER A 50 -14.24 -12.86 6.66
N ARG A 51 -15.53 -12.97 6.34
CA ARG A 51 -16.10 -14.10 5.59
C ARG A 51 -17.10 -13.58 4.57
N LYS A 52 -17.30 -14.40 3.54
CA LYS A 52 -18.22 -14.12 2.43
C LYS A 52 -17.87 -12.82 1.71
N LEU A 53 -16.58 -12.50 1.64
CA LEU A 53 -16.11 -11.34 0.90
C LEU A 53 -16.36 -11.56 -0.59
N GLU A 54 -16.62 -10.47 -1.29
CA GLU A 54 -16.81 -10.51 -2.73
C GLU A 54 -15.46 -10.70 -3.43
N SER A 55 -15.44 -11.53 -4.46
CA SER A 55 -14.29 -11.75 -5.33
C SER A 55 -14.76 -11.99 -6.76
N MET A 56 -13.91 -11.72 -7.75
CA MET A 56 -14.24 -12.10 -9.13
C MET A 56 -13.79 -13.52 -9.41
N ARG A 57 -14.59 -14.23 -10.22
CA ARG A 57 -14.31 -15.59 -10.69
C ARG A 57 -14.66 -15.71 -12.16
N ALA A 58 -13.87 -16.47 -12.93
CA ALA A 58 -14.26 -16.86 -14.28
C ALA A 58 -15.01 -18.20 -14.17
N PHE A 59 -16.35 -18.17 -14.27
CA PHE A 59 -17.17 -19.37 -14.09
C PHE A 59 -17.01 -20.34 -15.27
N ASN A 60 -16.84 -19.80 -16.48
CA ASN A 60 -16.59 -20.57 -17.71
C ASN A 60 -15.08 -20.67 -18.03
N GLU A 61 -14.25 -20.88 -17.00
CA GLU A 61 -12.80 -20.96 -17.18
C GLU A 61 -12.41 -22.30 -17.82
N SER A 62 -11.61 -22.25 -18.87
CA SER A 62 -11.11 -23.45 -19.53
C SER A 62 -10.16 -24.24 -18.62
N ILE A 63 -10.19 -25.56 -18.73
CA ILE A 63 -9.18 -26.40 -18.07
C ILE A 63 -7.83 -26.17 -18.77
N PRO A 64 -6.72 -25.95 -18.05
CA PRO A 64 -5.40 -25.84 -18.65
C PRO A 64 -5.06 -27.04 -19.52
N GLY A 65 -4.47 -26.79 -20.69
CA GLY A 65 -4.11 -27.86 -21.60
C GLY A 65 -3.24 -27.41 -22.77
N ALA A 66 -2.33 -28.28 -23.19
CA ALA A 66 -1.42 -28.00 -24.30
C ALA A 66 -2.06 -28.21 -25.69
N THR A 67 -3.22 -28.86 -25.75
CA THR A 67 -3.88 -29.29 -26.99
C THR A 67 -5.36 -28.91 -27.01
N GLY A 68 -5.90 -28.67 -28.20
CA GLY A 68 -7.27 -28.18 -28.41
C GLY A 68 -7.37 -26.66 -28.30
N THR A 69 -8.53 -26.09 -28.66
CA THR A 69 -8.75 -24.65 -28.47
C THR A 69 -9.10 -24.33 -27.01
N VAL A 70 -8.93 -23.06 -26.61
CA VAL A 70 -9.33 -22.60 -25.27
C VAL A 70 -10.81 -22.90 -25.01
N LEU A 71 -11.68 -22.60 -25.97
CA LEU A 71 -13.13 -22.76 -25.85
C LEU A 71 -13.55 -24.23 -25.75
N ASP A 72 -12.91 -25.15 -26.47
CA ASP A 72 -13.25 -26.58 -26.41
C ASP A 72 -13.02 -27.20 -25.01
N ARG A 73 -12.20 -26.55 -24.18
CA ARG A 73 -11.91 -26.96 -22.80
C ARG A 73 -12.73 -26.19 -21.76
N ALA A 74 -13.59 -25.26 -22.18
CA ALA A 74 -14.48 -24.53 -21.30
C ALA A 74 -15.72 -25.38 -20.97
N PRO A 75 -16.30 -25.25 -19.76
CA PRO A 75 -17.54 -25.96 -19.40
C PRO A 75 -18.72 -25.66 -20.32
N TYR A 76 -18.80 -24.43 -20.85
CA TYR A 76 -19.82 -23.96 -21.78
C TYR A 76 -19.15 -23.34 -23.02
N PRO A 77 -18.73 -24.16 -24.01
CA PRO A 77 -17.98 -23.70 -25.19
C PRO A 77 -18.72 -22.65 -26.05
N GLU A 78 -20.05 -22.59 -25.94
CA GLU A 78 -20.89 -21.61 -26.62
C GLU A 78 -20.75 -20.19 -26.04
N PHE A 79 -20.29 -20.04 -24.79
CA PHE A 79 -20.06 -18.75 -24.15
C PHE A 79 -18.57 -18.39 -24.09
N GLY A 80 -18.29 -17.09 -24.08
CA GLY A 80 -16.97 -16.58 -23.75
C GLY A 80 -16.74 -16.65 -22.24
N ARG A 81 -15.98 -15.70 -21.69
CA ARG A 81 -15.82 -15.58 -20.24
C ARG A 81 -17.17 -15.23 -19.60
N ILE A 82 -17.54 -16.01 -18.59
CA ILE A 82 -18.60 -15.68 -17.64
C ILE A 82 -17.91 -15.09 -16.39
N GLN A 83 -17.98 -13.78 -16.21
CA GLN A 83 -17.46 -13.10 -15.03
C GLN A 83 -18.52 -13.12 -13.93
N GLU A 84 -18.23 -13.85 -12.86
CA GLU A 84 -19.09 -13.97 -11.70
C GLU A 84 -18.53 -13.15 -10.53
N VAL A 85 -19.39 -12.36 -9.88
CA VAL A 85 -19.12 -11.88 -8.52
C VAL A 85 -19.44 -13.01 -7.55
N ASP A 86 -18.39 -13.69 -7.12
CA ASP A 86 -18.44 -14.74 -6.11
C ASP A 86 -18.47 -14.13 -4.70
N GLY A 87 -18.92 -14.92 -3.72
CA GLY A 87 -19.00 -14.56 -2.30
C GLY A 87 -18.26 -15.53 -1.41
N SER A 88 -17.22 -16.22 -1.91
CA SER A 88 -16.46 -17.21 -1.15
C SER A 88 -15.21 -16.64 -0.47
N GLY A 89 -14.91 -15.36 -0.70
CA GLY A 89 -13.71 -14.67 -0.20
C GLY A 89 -13.60 -14.68 1.32
N LYS A 90 -12.36 -14.80 1.81
CA LYS A 90 -12.03 -14.80 3.24
C LYS A 90 -10.85 -13.89 3.48
N ALA A 91 -10.86 -13.19 4.62
CA ALA A 91 -9.70 -12.45 5.09
C ALA A 91 -9.50 -12.63 6.60
N SER A 92 -8.27 -12.42 7.03
CA SER A 92 -7.88 -12.30 8.43
C SER A 92 -6.84 -11.20 8.56
N TYR A 93 -7.06 -10.29 9.50
CA TYR A 93 -6.15 -9.21 9.83
C TYR A 93 -5.73 -9.33 11.29
N ASN A 94 -4.46 -9.10 11.57
CA ASN A 94 -3.93 -9.00 12.93
C ASN A 94 -2.96 -7.84 12.99
N SER A 95 -3.05 -7.00 14.02
CA SER A 95 -2.12 -5.90 14.22
C SER A 95 -1.80 -5.66 15.68
N LEU A 96 -0.58 -5.19 15.89
CA LEU A 96 -0.11 -4.63 17.16
C LEU A 96 0.22 -3.17 16.91
N GLY A 97 -0.46 -2.29 17.61
CA GLY A 97 -0.28 -0.85 17.57
C GLY A 97 0.37 -0.34 18.85
N ALA A 98 1.27 0.63 18.72
CA ALA A 98 1.76 1.44 19.83
C ALA A 98 1.57 2.92 19.49
N LYS A 99 1.06 3.69 20.44
CA LYS A 99 0.85 5.13 20.33
C LYS A 99 1.45 5.82 21.53
N LEU A 100 2.42 6.69 21.30
CA LEU A 100 3.01 7.56 22.31
C LEU A 100 2.61 9.00 22.00
N GLN A 101 1.91 9.64 22.93
CA GLN A 101 1.39 10.99 22.75
C GLN A 101 1.80 11.87 23.91
N ARG A 102 2.41 13.01 23.61
CA ARG A 102 2.62 14.09 24.58
C ARG A 102 1.72 15.26 24.26
N ARG A 103 0.90 15.68 25.24
CA ARG A 103 0.13 16.93 25.15
C ARG A 103 1.08 18.13 25.16
N PHE A 104 0.69 19.21 24.47
CA PHE A 104 1.49 20.41 24.37
C PHE A 104 1.87 20.95 25.75
N SER A 105 3.18 20.97 26.04
CA SER A 105 3.70 21.45 27.32
C SER A 105 5.17 21.83 27.16
N ALA A 106 5.52 23.01 27.68
CA ALA A 106 6.85 23.61 27.55
C ALA A 106 7.32 23.71 26.09
N GLY A 107 6.43 24.15 25.20
CA GLY A 107 6.73 24.35 23.78
C GLY A 107 6.69 23.08 22.93
N LEU A 108 6.50 21.89 23.50
CA LEU A 108 6.60 20.63 22.77
C LEU A 108 5.29 19.82 22.82
N THR A 109 4.84 19.38 21.65
CA THR A 109 3.86 18.31 21.47
C THR A 109 4.39 17.27 20.48
N TYR A 110 4.05 16.01 20.69
CA TYR A 110 4.36 14.96 19.72
C TYR A 110 3.33 13.83 19.75
N LEU A 111 3.21 13.16 18.62
CA LEU A 111 2.43 11.94 18.43
C LEU A 111 3.26 10.96 17.62
N VAL A 112 3.57 9.82 18.21
CA VAL A 112 4.28 8.71 17.57
C VAL A 112 3.33 7.53 17.51
N GLY A 113 3.00 7.08 16.31
CA GLY A 113 2.25 5.85 16.06
C GLY A 113 3.14 4.83 15.38
N TYR A 114 3.10 3.59 15.85
CA TYR A 114 3.69 2.43 15.19
C TYR A 114 2.63 1.35 15.06
N THR A 115 2.58 0.69 13.91
CA THR A 115 1.71 -0.45 13.66
C THR A 115 2.54 -1.54 12.99
N TRP A 116 2.61 -2.69 13.65
CA TRP A 116 2.87 -3.95 12.98
C TRP A 116 1.53 -4.54 12.55
N SER A 117 1.42 -5.02 11.32
CA SER A 117 0.21 -5.71 10.88
C SER A 117 0.50 -6.88 9.94
N ARG A 118 -0.48 -7.77 9.83
CA ARG A 118 -0.50 -8.84 8.85
C ARG A 118 -1.93 -9.09 8.41
N SER A 119 -2.19 -8.79 7.14
CA SER A 119 -3.45 -9.02 6.44
C SER A 119 -3.28 -10.16 5.44
N ILE A 120 -4.11 -11.18 5.55
CA ILE A 120 -4.14 -12.35 4.65
C ILE A 120 -5.55 -12.47 4.10
N ASP A 121 -5.68 -12.65 2.79
CA ASP A 121 -6.96 -12.90 2.14
C ASP A 121 -6.84 -13.89 0.97
N THR A 122 -8.00 -14.29 0.44
CA THR A 122 -8.09 -15.07 -0.81
C THR A 122 -8.40 -14.19 -2.03
N ALA A 123 -8.71 -12.91 -1.82
CA ALA A 123 -8.94 -11.89 -2.83
C ALA A 123 -8.94 -10.52 -2.14
N SER A 124 -8.20 -9.54 -2.67
CA SER A 124 -8.10 -8.22 -2.01
C SER A 124 -9.25 -7.29 -2.39
N ALA A 125 -9.82 -7.45 -3.59
CA ALA A 125 -10.93 -6.63 -4.09
C ALA A 125 -11.63 -7.26 -5.29
N ILE A 126 -12.78 -6.68 -5.66
CA ILE A 126 -13.50 -6.97 -6.92
C ILE A 126 -13.08 -6.04 -8.07
N ARG A 127 -12.02 -5.27 -7.88
CA ARG A 127 -11.40 -4.34 -8.83
C ARG A 127 -9.90 -4.35 -8.58
N ASN A 128 -9.09 -4.09 -9.61
CA ASN A 128 -7.65 -4.03 -9.44
C ASN A 128 -7.29 -2.89 -8.47
N LEU A 129 -6.64 -3.24 -7.35
CA LEU A 129 -5.93 -2.30 -6.49
C LEU A 129 -4.45 -2.66 -6.51
N GLY A 130 -3.60 -1.71 -6.91
CA GLY A 130 -2.15 -1.75 -6.67
C GLY A 130 -1.45 -3.09 -6.93
N GLY A 131 -1.39 -3.54 -8.19
CA GLY A 131 -0.66 -4.75 -8.57
C GLY A 131 -1.37 -6.07 -8.29
N ASP A 132 -2.60 -6.05 -7.75
CA ASP A 132 -3.45 -7.23 -7.62
C ASP A 132 -4.06 -7.66 -8.96
N THR A 133 -4.30 -8.96 -9.12
CA THR A 133 -4.97 -9.55 -10.28
C THR A 133 -6.46 -9.67 -9.99
N LEU A 134 -7.30 -9.14 -10.89
CA LEU A 134 -8.76 -9.16 -10.71
C LEU A 134 -9.32 -10.56 -10.49
N PHE A 135 -8.80 -11.56 -11.20
CA PHE A 135 -9.25 -12.94 -11.16
C PHE A 135 -8.23 -13.84 -10.46
N PRO A 136 -8.67 -14.94 -9.84
CA PRO A 136 -7.75 -15.99 -9.39
C PRO A 136 -7.01 -16.58 -10.60
N GLN A 137 -5.84 -17.18 -10.38
CA GLN A 137 -5.16 -17.92 -11.46
C GLN A 137 -5.98 -19.15 -11.88
N ASN A 138 -6.63 -19.78 -10.90
CA ASN A 138 -7.45 -20.96 -11.10
C ASN A 138 -8.78 -20.76 -10.38
N SER A 139 -9.84 -20.49 -11.15
CA SER A 139 -11.21 -20.32 -10.69
C SER A 139 -11.79 -21.60 -10.08
N TYR A 140 -11.18 -22.78 -10.28
CA TYR A 140 -11.56 -24.03 -9.62
C TYR A 140 -10.83 -24.26 -8.28
N ASN A 141 -9.79 -23.48 -7.96
CA ASN A 141 -9.02 -23.61 -6.73
C ASN A 141 -8.76 -22.27 -6.02
N LEU A 142 -9.84 -21.64 -5.54
CA LEU A 142 -9.76 -20.36 -4.82
C LEU A 142 -8.97 -20.44 -3.50
N ARG A 143 -8.76 -21.64 -2.94
CA ARG A 143 -7.95 -21.83 -1.73
C ARG A 143 -6.47 -21.56 -1.99
N ALA A 144 -5.99 -21.79 -3.22
CA ALA A 144 -4.61 -21.49 -3.63
C ALA A 144 -4.34 -19.98 -3.70
N GLU A 145 -5.38 -19.15 -3.70
CA GLU A 145 -5.24 -17.69 -3.65
C GLU A 145 -5.02 -17.17 -2.23
N LYS A 146 -4.91 -18.00 -1.20
CA LYS A 146 -4.61 -17.49 0.15
C LYS A 146 -3.20 -16.89 0.19
N ALA A 147 -3.10 -15.58 0.34
CA ALA A 147 -1.84 -14.86 0.41
C ALA A 147 -1.95 -13.58 1.24
N LEU A 148 -0.85 -12.83 1.36
CA LEU A 148 -0.93 -11.47 1.88
C LEU A 148 -1.94 -10.65 1.05
N SER A 149 -2.72 -9.80 1.72
CA SER A 149 -3.60 -8.85 1.03
C SER A 149 -2.80 -7.89 0.16
N GLY A 150 -3.30 -7.49 -1.00
CA GLY A 150 -2.58 -6.54 -1.88
C GLY A 150 -2.28 -5.18 -1.23
N PHE A 151 -3.03 -4.83 -0.19
CA PHE A 151 -2.84 -3.62 0.63
C PHE A 151 -2.15 -3.88 1.98
N ASP A 152 -1.59 -5.08 2.18
CA ASP A 152 -0.87 -5.41 3.42
C ASP A 152 0.34 -4.49 3.59
N THR A 153 0.51 -3.98 4.81
CA THR A 153 1.65 -3.15 5.19
C THR A 153 2.17 -3.66 6.53
N THR A 154 3.24 -4.44 6.47
CA THR A 154 3.78 -5.12 7.65
C THR A 154 4.18 -4.16 8.75
N HIS A 155 4.86 -3.06 8.40
CA HIS A 155 5.27 -2.04 9.36
C HIS A 155 4.93 -0.66 8.85
N ARG A 156 4.30 0.15 9.71
CA ARG A 156 4.08 1.58 9.47
C ARG A 156 4.34 2.36 10.75
N ALA A 157 5.22 3.35 10.66
CA ALA A 157 5.50 4.32 11.72
C ALA A 157 5.19 5.72 11.22
N VAL A 158 4.46 6.52 12.01
CA VAL A 158 4.20 7.93 11.74
C VAL A 158 4.54 8.72 13.00
N THR A 159 5.43 9.68 12.87
CA THR A 159 5.84 10.58 13.96
C THR A 159 5.52 12.01 13.57
N SER A 160 4.75 12.71 14.39
CA SER A 160 4.45 14.14 14.26
C SER A 160 5.00 14.89 15.46
N ILE A 161 5.79 15.92 15.24
CA ILE A 161 6.39 16.76 16.28
C ILE A 161 6.11 18.21 15.94
N LEU A 162 5.71 18.99 16.94
CA LEU A 162 5.67 20.45 16.88
C LEU A 162 6.42 21.00 18.09
N TYR A 163 7.39 21.86 17.81
CA TYR A 163 8.24 22.48 18.82
C TYR A 163 8.30 24.00 18.64
N GLU A 164 7.82 24.74 19.63
CA GLU A 164 8.02 26.17 19.77
C GLU A 164 9.37 26.43 20.41
N LEU A 165 10.22 27.21 19.75
CA LEU A 165 11.52 27.56 20.31
C LEU A 165 11.33 28.36 21.62
N PRO A 166 12.03 28.00 22.71
CA PRO A 166 11.95 28.69 23.99
C PRO A 166 12.75 30.01 23.98
N ALA A 167 12.73 30.75 22.87
CA ALA A 167 13.43 32.01 22.69
C ALA A 167 12.45 33.18 22.52
N GLY A 168 12.83 34.35 23.04
CA GLY A 168 12.09 35.61 22.91
C GLY A 168 11.34 36.06 24.15
N ARG A 169 10.53 37.12 24.04
CA ARG A 169 9.83 37.77 25.15
C ARG A 169 8.93 36.79 25.90
N GLY A 170 9.13 36.69 27.20
CA GLY A 170 8.40 35.77 28.08
C GLY A 170 8.81 34.30 27.96
N ARG A 171 9.88 33.98 27.22
CA ARG A 171 10.43 32.62 27.10
C ARG A 171 11.74 32.46 27.89
N GLN A 172 12.21 31.21 27.98
CA GLN A 172 13.35 30.82 28.82
C GLN A 172 14.69 31.44 28.36
N PHE A 173 14.88 31.59 27.05
CA PHE A 173 16.12 32.12 26.47
C PHE A 173 15.87 33.45 25.75
N LEU A 174 16.89 34.32 25.73
CA LEU A 174 16.89 35.58 24.99
C LEU A 174 15.68 36.50 25.29
N ASN A 175 15.26 36.53 26.56
CA ASN A 175 14.13 37.31 27.08
C ASN A 175 14.44 38.83 27.25
N ARG A 176 15.30 39.38 26.38
CA ARG A 176 15.57 40.82 26.35
C ARG A 176 14.88 41.37 25.11
N GLY A 177 13.84 42.19 25.30
CA GLY A 177 13.06 42.78 24.20
C GLY A 177 13.91 43.62 23.24
N GLY A 178 13.29 44.06 22.13
CA GLY A 178 13.95 44.88 21.11
C GLY A 178 14.10 44.14 19.77
N VAL A 179 15.00 44.60 18.90
CA VAL A 179 15.15 44.07 17.54
C VAL A 179 15.57 42.59 17.54
N ALA A 180 16.43 42.18 18.47
CA ALA A 180 16.86 40.78 18.60
C ALA A 180 15.68 39.84 18.90
N ASP A 181 14.72 40.29 19.72
CA ASP A 181 13.52 39.53 20.06
C ASP A 181 12.56 39.38 18.86
N ALA A 182 12.38 40.44 18.08
CA ALA A 182 11.57 40.41 16.86
C ALA A 182 12.07 39.38 15.83
N PHE A 183 13.39 39.17 15.74
CA PHE A 183 13.98 38.16 14.85
C PHE A 183 14.06 36.76 15.46
N LEU A 184 14.26 36.63 16.79
CA LEU A 184 14.58 35.35 17.42
C LEU A 184 13.40 34.68 18.15
N GLY A 185 12.32 35.41 18.48
CA GLY A 185 11.14 34.83 19.15
C GLY A 185 10.07 34.26 18.22
N GLY A 186 9.12 33.46 18.70
CA GLY A 186 7.93 33.07 17.91
C GLY A 186 8.19 32.11 16.74
N TRP A 187 9.31 31.38 16.76
CA TRP A 187 9.56 30.29 15.81
C TRP A 187 8.89 29.00 16.27
N GLN A 188 8.24 28.32 15.33
CA GLN A 188 7.71 26.97 15.51
C GLN A 188 8.26 26.04 14.44
N LEU A 189 8.68 24.85 14.84
CA LEU A 189 9.21 23.81 13.97
C LEU A 189 8.26 22.63 13.96
N GLY A 190 7.77 22.26 12.79
CA GLY A 190 6.94 21.09 12.56
C GLY A 190 7.72 20.00 11.80
N SER A 191 7.48 18.74 12.16
CA SER A 191 8.07 17.60 11.46
C SER A 191 7.09 16.44 11.43
N ILE A 192 6.93 15.83 10.26
CA ILE A 192 6.19 14.57 10.08
C ILE A 192 7.09 13.57 9.37
N LEU A 193 7.38 12.45 10.04
CA LEU A 193 8.12 11.33 9.47
C LEU A 193 7.18 10.13 9.31
N THR A 194 7.04 9.62 8.09
CA THR A 194 6.33 8.39 7.77
C THR A 194 7.33 7.35 7.25
N LEU A 195 7.43 6.22 7.93
CA LEU A 195 8.17 5.04 7.50
C LEU A 195 7.18 3.91 7.26
N GLN A 196 7.27 3.24 6.11
CA GLN A 196 6.35 2.19 5.74
C GLN A 196 7.06 1.10 4.92
N THR A 197 6.80 -0.16 5.21
CA THR A 197 7.16 -1.25 4.28
C THR A 197 6.36 -1.18 2.99
N GLY A 198 6.86 -1.84 1.95
CA GLY A 198 6.16 -1.92 0.67
C GLY A 198 4.90 -2.77 0.74
N PHE A 199 4.12 -2.68 -0.34
CA PHE A 199 2.99 -3.58 -0.54
C PHE A 199 3.48 -4.89 -1.16
N PRO A 200 2.82 -6.01 -0.87
CA PRO A 200 3.11 -7.24 -1.58
C PRO A 200 2.59 -7.17 -3.02
N VAL A 201 3.33 -7.77 -3.94
CA VAL A 201 3.03 -7.81 -5.38
C VAL A 201 3.15 -9.22 -5.91
N THR A 202 2.37 -9.53 -6.95
CA THR A 202 2.35 -10.85 -7.59
C THR A 202 3.32 -10.89 -8.77
N VAL A 203 4.13 -11.94 -8.84
CA VAL A 203 4.95 -12.25 -10.03
C VAL A 203 4.08 -12.93 -11.07
N THR A 204 4.13 -12.43 -12.30
CA THR A 204 3.31 -12.94 -13.41
C THR A 204 4.18 -13.41 -14.55
N SER A 205 3.73 -14.44 -15.26
CA SER A 205 4.40 -14.93 -16.46
C SER A 205 4.35 -13.91 -17.59
N GLY A 206 3.33 -13.04 -17.60
CA GLY A 206 3.11 -12.03 -18.63
C GLY A 206 2.69 -12.58 -20.00
N VAL A 207 2.35 -13.87 -20.04
CA VAL A 207 1.87 -14.63 -21.19
C VAL A 207 0.90 -15.71 -20.70
N ASP A 208 -0.04 -16.11 -21.55
CA ASP A 208 -0.97 -17.21 -21.28
C ASP A 208 -0.28 -18.56 -21.56
N ARG A 209 0.31 -19.16 -20.52
CA ARG A 209 0.96 -20.48 -20.61
C ARG A 209 0.02 -21.60 -20.22
N SER A 210 -0.91 -21.35 -19.31
CA SER A 210 -1.96 -22.29 -18.92
C SER A 210 -2.90 -22.58 -20.09
N ASN A 211 -2.93 -21.70 -21.09
CA ASN A 211 -3.72 -21.79 -22.31
C ASN A 211 -5.22 -21.80 -21.98
N ILE A 212 -5.66 -20.84 -21.16
CA ILE A 212 -7.07 -20.72 -20.75
C ILE A 212 -7.72 -19.43 -21.27
N GLY A 213 -7.04 -18.69 -22.15
CA GLY A 213 -7.48 -17.37 -22.61
C GLY A 213 -7.33 -16.30 -21.53
N ALA A 214 -6.33 -16.44 -20.65
CA ALA A 214 -6.05 -15.52 -19.55
C ALA A 214 -4.57 -15.13 -19.51
N GLY A 215 -4.28 -13.83 -19.33
CA GLY A 215 -2.90 -13.30 -19.34
C GLY A 215 -2.27 -13.09 -17.96
N PHE A 216 -2.89 -13.57 -16.88
CA PHE A 216 -2.48 -13.33 -15.49
C PHE A 216 -1.92 -14.58 -14.81
N ASP A 217 -1.36 -15.49 -15.60
CA ASP A 217 -0.63 -16.64 -15.13
C ASP A 217 0.53 -16.24 -14.20
N ARG A 218 0.76 -17.04 -13.16
CA ARG A 218 1.95 -16.99 -12.31
C ARG A 218 2.98 -18.03 -12.78
N PRO A 219 4.28 -17.75 -12.65
CA PRO A 219 5.35 -18.65 -13.07
C PRO A 219 5.58 -19.81 -12.08
N ASN A 220 6.58 -20.64 -12.37
CA ASN A 220 7.14 -21.58 -11.41
C ASN A 220 8.31 -20.96 -10.66
N TYR A 221 8.41 -21.27 -9.37
CA TYR A 221 9.60 -21.00 -8.57
C TYR A 221 10.70 -22.03 -8.86
N VAL A 222 11.93 -21.55 -9.00
CA VAL A 222 13.13 -22.40 -9.16
C VAL A 222 13.64 -22.78 -7.76
N ALA A 223 13.53 -24.06 -7.41
CA ALA A 223 13.90 -24.55 -6.08
C ALA A 223 15.34 -24.17 -5.71
N GLY A 224 15.52 -23.61 -4.51
CA GLY A 224 16.81 -23.20 -3.98
C GLY A 224 17.28 -21.80 -4.40
N GLN A 225 16.59 -21.11 -5.29
CA GLN A 225 16.94 -19.74 -5.68
C GLN A 225 16.38 -18.71 -4.72
N PRO A 226 17.20 -17.85 -4.07
CA PRO A 226 16.67 -16.81 -3.19
C PRO A 226 15.83 -15.82 -3.99
N VAL A 227 14.66 -15.42 -3.48
CA VAL A 227 13.83 -14.38 -4.13
C VAL A 227 14.41 -13.00 -3.90
N GLU A 228 14.88 -12.75 -2.69
CA GLU A 228 15.43 -11.45 -2.27
C GLU A 228 16.90 -11.33 -2.71
N LEU A 229 17.29 -10.12 -3.10
CA LEU A 229 18.69 -9.76 -3.34
C LEU A 229 19.25 -9.12 -2.07
N SER A 230 20.54 -9.32 -1.81
CA SER A 230 21.20 -8.69 -0.66
C SER A 230 21.29 -7.16 -0.77
N ASN A 231 21.42 -6.65 -2.00
CA ASN A 231 21.53 -5.22 -2.31
C ASN A 231 20.63 -4.87 -3.50
N PRO A 232 19.30 -4.80 -3.31
CA PRO A 232 18.38 -4.51 -4.39
C PRO A 232 18.58 -3.08 -4.90
N THR A 233 18.45 -2.89 -6.21
CA THR A 233 18.54 -1.59 -6.88
C THR A 233 17.36 -1.39 -7.82
N THR A 234 17.26 -0.21 -8.44
CA THR A 234 16.23 0.04 -9.48
C THR A 234 16.42 -0.81 -10.73
N GLU A 235 17.63 -1.33 -11.00
CA GLU A 235 17.89 -2.24 -12.12
C GLU A 235 17.71 -3.72 -11.77
N GLY A 236 17.52 -4.04 -10.49
CA GLY A 236 17.31 -5.40 -10.00
C GLY A 236 16.81 -5.37 -8.56
N TRP A 237 15.49 -5.41 -8.40
CA TRP A 237 14.83 -5.37 -7.09
C TRP A 237 14.73 -6.74 -6.44
N PHE A 238 14.61 -7.79 -7.24
CA PHE A 238 14.52 -9.18 -6.80
C PHE A 238 15.30 -10.09 -7.74
N ASN A 239 15.58 -11.31 -7.30
CA ASN A 239 16.26 -12.30 -8.13
C ASN A 239 15.32 -12.78 -9.24
N THR A 240 15.53 -12.27 -10.45
CA THR A 240 14.73 -12.62 -11.63
C THR A 240 14.87 -14.09 -12.02
N THR A 241 16.00 -14.73 -11.68
CA THR A 241 16.26 -16.15 -11.95
C THR A 241 15.56 -17.11 -10.98
N ALA A 242 14.94 -16.58 -9.91
CA ALA A 242 14.14 -17.38 -8.98
C ALA A 242 12.82 -17.85 -9.60
N TYR A 243 12.46 -17.35 -10.77
CA TYR A 243 11.22 -17.67 -11.46
C TYR A 243 11.49 -18.11 -12.90
N VAL A 244 10.74 -19.11 -13.35
CA VAL A 244 10.79 -19.62 -14.71
C VAL A 244 9.37 -19.80 -15.24
N LEU A 245 9.18 -19.59 -16.54
CA LEU A 245 7.90 -19.90 -17.17
C LEU A 245 7.51 -21.36 -16.89
N GLN A 246 6.27 -21.54 -16.47
CA GLN A 246 5.67 -22.84 -16.29
C GLN A 246 5.52 -23.59 -17.64
N PRO A 247 5.40 -24.92 -17.62
CA PRO A 247 5.08 -25.71 -18.82
C PRO A 247 3.81 -25.19 -19.52
N PHE A 248 3.78 -25.30 -20.84
CA PHE A 248 2.59 -24.94 -21.61
C PHE A 248 1.44 -25.91 -21.29
N GLY A 249 0.23 -25.39 -21.12
CA GLY A 249 -0.94 -26.12 -20.67
C GLY A 249 -1.02 -26.35 -19.16
N ALA A 250 -0.22 -25.65 -18.35
CA ALA A 250 -0.22 -25.79 -16.90
C ALA A 250 -0.24 -24.43 -16.17
N PHE A 251 -0.79 -24.41 -14.97
CA PHE A 251 -0.61 -23.30 -14.03
C PHE A 251 0.77 -23.38 -13.37
N GLY A 252 1.35 -22.22 -13.06
CA GLY A 252 2.55 -22.15 -12.22
C GLY A 252 2.25 -22.38 -10.74
N ASN A 253 3.31 -22.52 -9.95
CA ASN A 253 3.26 -22.85 -8.52
C ASN A 253 3.52 -21.68 -7.58
N VAL A 254 3.85 -20.49 -8.10
CA VAL A 254 4.06 -19.29 -7.28
C VAL A 254 2.73 -18.80 -6.74
N GLY A 255 2.69 -18.47 -5.45
CA GLY A 255 1.51 -17.90 -4.80
C GLY A 255 1.27 -16.43 -5.20
N ARG A 256 0.08 -15.91 -4.89
CA ARG A 256 -0.18 -14.46 -5.00
C ARG A 256 0.69 -13.70 -4.00
N ASN A 257 1.09 -12.47 -4.31
CA ASN A 257 1.59 -11.50 -3.34
C ASN A 257 2.80 -11.99 -2.52
N THR A 258 3.72 -12.71 -3.16
CA THR A 258 4.92 -13.30 -2.52
C THR A 258 6.15 -12.39 -2.55
N LEU A 259 6.16 -11.34 -3.37
CA LEU A 259 7.26 -10.38 -3.47
C LEU A 259 6.86 -9.07 -2.77
N ILE A 260 7.77 -8.44 -2.01
CA ILE A 260 7.49 -7.14 -1.37
C ILE A 260 8.10 -6.00 -2.19
N SER A 261 7.29 -4.98 -2.49
CA SER A 261 7.74 -3.77 -3.20
C SER A 261 8.63 -2.87 -2.33
N PRO A 262 9.22 -1.79 -2.87
CA PRO A 262 9.83 -0.75 -2.05
C PRO A 262 8.84 -0.12 -1.05
N GLY A 263 9.39 0.29 0.09
CA GLY A 263 8.69 1.04 1.14
C GLY A 263 8.46 2.51 0.82
N ILE A 264 7.93 3.24 1.81
CA ILE A 264 7.90 4.71 1.82
C ILE A 264 8.76 5.18 2.98
N THR A 265 9.60 6.17 2.71
CA THR A 265 10.24 7.02 3.69
C THR A 265 9.92 8.46 3.29
N GLN A 266 8.96 9.06 3.97
CA GLN A 266 8.50 10.42 3.72
C GLN A 266 8.81 11.28 4.93
N TRP A 267 9.53 12.37 4.73
CA TRP A 267 9.82 13.34 5.78
C TRP A 267 9.39 14.73 5.34
N ASP A 268 8.34 15.23 5.98
CA ASP A 268 7.82 16.58 5.76
C ASP A 268 8.26 17.49 6.91
N PHE A 269 8.59 18.73 6.59
CA PHE A 269 9.11 19.70 7.53
C PHE A 269 8.43 21.05 7.34
N SER A 270 8.15 21.74 8.44
CA SER A 270 7.61 23.09 8.40
C SER A 270 8.28 24.02 9.40
N VAL A 271 8.36 25.29 9.03
CA VAL A 271 8.86 26.37 9.87
C VAL A 271 7.83 27.47 9.83
N LEU A 272 7.36 27.86 11.01
CA LEU A 272 6.47 29.00 11.19
C LEU A 272 7.18 30.06 12.01
N LYS A 273 6.90 31.31 11.69
CA LYS A 273 7.43 32.47 12.40
C LYS A 273 6.34 33.50 12.55
N ASP A 274 6.02 33.80 13.80
CA ASP A 274 5.08 34.86 14.17
C ASP A 274 5.83 36.17 14.45
N PHE A 275 5.58 37.17 13.62
CA PHE A 275 6.02 38.55 13.82
C PHE A 275 4.89 39.33 14.49
N HIS A 276 5.07 39.66 15.77
CA HIS A 276 4.15 40.53 16.47
C HIS A 276 4.43 41.98 16.07
N LEU A 277 3.40 42.67 15.59
CA LEU A 277 3.52 44.08 15.25
C LEU A 277 3.42 44.93 16.52
N PRO A 278 4.12 46.08 16.59
CA PRO A 278 4.14 46.88 17.81
C PRO A 278 2.85 47.68 18.05
N TRP A 279 1.87 47.58 17.14
CA TRP A 279 0.57 48.25 17.22
C TRP A 279 -0.58 47.25 17.14
N GLU A 280 -1.69 47.59 17.79
CA GLU A 280 -3.02 47.00 17.60
C GLU A 280 -3.12 45.47 17.81
N ASN A 281 -2.18 44.84 18.53
CA ASN A 281 -2.09 43.37 18.70
C ASN A 281 -2.07 42.59 17.37
N HIS A 282 -1.75 43.26 16.27
CA HIS A 282 -1.68 42.64 14.96
C HIS A 282 -0.45 41.72 14.87
N SER A 283 -0.52 40.69 14.01
CA SER A 283 0.60 39.81 13.75
C SER A 283 0.68 39.37 12.29
N VAL A 284 1.91 39.11 11.83
CA VAL A 284 2.20 38.51 10.53
C VAL A 284 2.82 37.16 10.78
N GLN A 285 2.21 36.09 10.27
CA GLN A 285 2.76 34.75 10.30
C GLN A 285 3.34 34.40 8.94
N PHE A 286 4.62 34.06 8.93
CA PHE A 286 5.28 33.42 7.79
C PHE A 286 5.30 31.91 8.00
N ARG A 287 4.96 31.15 6.96
CA ARG A 287 4.99 29.68 6.95
C ARG A 287 5.80 29.20 5.76
N PHE A 288 6.76 28.33 6.05
CA PHE A 288 7.50 27.55 5.06
C PHE A 288 7.21 26.08 5.29
N GLU A 289 6.88 25.34 4.24
CA GLU A 289 6.69 23.90 4.29
C GLU A 289 7.49 23.23 3.18
N ALA A 290 8.09 22.09 3.51
CA ALA A 290 8.80 21.24 2.59
C ALA A 290 8.26 19.81 2.74
N PHE A 291 7.47 19.38 1.76
CA PHE A 291 7.06 17.98 1.64
C PHE A 291 8.19 17.20 0.98
N ASN A 292 8.49 16.01 1.49
CA ASN A 292 9.70 15.27 1.12
C ASN A 292 10.95 16.17 1.22
N PHE A 293 11.16 16.77 2.38
CA PHE A 293 12.27 17.66 2.72
C PHE A 293 13.65 17.17 2.24
N PRO A 294 14.05 15.89 2.48
CA PRO A 294 15.34 15.38 2.02
C PRO A 294 15.38 15.08 0.51
N ASN A 295 14.27 15.24 -0.22
CA ASN A 295 14.11 14.86 -1.62
C ASN A 295 14.44 13.36 -1.86
N HIS A 296 14.02 12.49 -0.94
CA HIS A 296 14.25 11.06 -1.03
C HIS A 296 13.26 10.41 -2.02
N PRO A 297 13.74 9.62 -3.01
CA PRO A 297 12.85 8.94 -3.94
C PRO A 297 12.09 7.79 -3.27
N ASN A 298 10.76 7.90 -3.17
CA ASN A 298 9.90 6.76 -2.84
C ASN A 298 9.60 5.96 -4.11
N LEU A 299 10.31 4.87 -4.31
CA LEU A 299 10.24 4.04 -5.51
C LEU A 299 8.86 3.37 -5.70
N SER A 300 8.44 3.19 -6.96
CA SER A 300 7.25 2.41 -7.32
C SER A 300 7.50 0.90 -7.19
N ALA A 301 6.45 0.09 -7.40
CA ALA A 301 6.64 -1.36 -7.53
C ALA A 301 7.56 -1.70 -8.72
N PRO A 302 8.34 -2.79 -8.63
CA PRO A 302 9.09 -3.31 -9.77
C PRO A 302 8.14 -3.91 -10.80
N ASP A 303 8.60 -4.04 -12.05
CA ASP A 303 7.93 -4.85 -13.05
C ASP A 303 8.12 -6.33 -12.71
N THR A 304 7.00 -7.03 -12.54
CA THR A 304 6.96 -8.43 -12.10
C THR A 304 6.57 -9.40 -13.21
N SER A 305 6.45 -8.92 -14.45
CA SER A 305 6.10 -9.73 -15.61
C SER A 305 7.35 -10.35 -16.24
N LEU A 306 7.45 -11.69 -16.27
CA LEU A 306 8.59 -12.40 -16.87
C LEU A 306 8.77 -12.10 -18.36
N SER A 307 7.69 -11.75 -19.07
CA SER A 307 7.76 -11.40 -20.49
C SER A 307 8.17 -9.94 -20.75
N SER A 308 8.29 -9.12 -19.70
CA SER A 308 8.64 -7.72 -19.82
C SER A 308 10.14 -7.51 -20.01
N VAL A 309 10.51 -6.56 -20.87
CA VAL A 309 11.89 -6.06 -21.00
C VAL A 309 12.40 -5.36 -19.73
N ASN A 310 11.49 -4.93 -18.86
CA ASN A 310 11.81 -4.29 -17.57
C ASN A 310 11.69 -5.26 -16.39
N TYR A 311 11.55 -6.58 -16.62
CA TYR A 311 11.39 -7.56 -15.55
C TYR A 311 12.46 -7.43 -14.45
N GLY A 312 12.02 -7.30 -13.20
CA GLY A 312 12.90 -7.09 -12.05
C GLY A 312 13.26 -5.63 -11.78
N LYS A 313 12.86 -4.69 -12.64
CA LYS A 313 13.31 -3.30 -12.60
C LYS A 313 12.22 -2.33 -12.15
N ILE A 314 12.63 -1.22 -11.57
CA ILE A 314 11.77 -0.12 -11.15
C ILE A 314 11.98 1.07 -12.09
N ARG A 315 10.88 1.69 -12.55
CA ARG A 315 10.91 2.77 -13.55
C ARG A 315 10.18 4.04 -13.12
N GLY A 316 9.66 4.08 -11.89
CA GLY A 316 8.93 5.23 -11.39
C GLY A 316 9.05 5.40 -9.89
N THR A 317 8.46 6.50 -9.41
CA THR A 317 8.24 6.78 -8.00
C THR A 317 6.75 6.65 -7.66
N ARG A 318 6.45 6.32 -6.41
CA ARG A 318 5.08 6.21 -5.89
C ARG A 318 4.56 7.52 -5.34
N THR A 319 5.44 8.40 -4.88
CA THR A 319 5.09 9.74 -4.38
C THR A 319 5.79 10.81 -5.19
N ASN A 320 5.31 12.04 -5.06
CA ASN A 320 5.98 13.20 -5.60
C ASN A 320 7.35 13.40 -4.95
N MET A 321 8.22 14.10 -5.67
CA MET A 321 9.50 14.59 -5.17
C MET A 321 9.27 15.80 -4.26
N ARG A 322 10.35 16.48 -3.85
CA ARG A 322 10.24 17.62 -2.92
C ARG A 322 9.33 18.72 -3.45
N GLU A 323 8.37 19.12 -2.63
CA GLU A 323 7.47 20.26 -2.89
C GLU A 323 7.67 21.30 -1.79
N LEU A 324 7.84 22.57 -2.18
CA LEU A 324 8.02 23.69 -1.26
C LEU A 324 6.81 24.61 -1.32
N GLN A 325 6.30 24.98 -0.15
CA GLN A 325 5.18 25.91 -0.02
C GLN A 325 5.56 27.07 0.89
N PHE A 326 5.06 28.26 0.54
CA PHE A 326 5.26 29.49 1.29
C PHE A 326 3.89 30.12 1.53
N GLY A 327 3.66 30.56 2.76
CA GLY A 327 2.44 31.23 3.17
C GLY A 327 2.74 32.48 3.98
N LEU A 328 1.96 33.53 3.75
CA LEU A 328 1.95 34.73 4.56
C LEU A 328 0.51 34.96 5.04
N LYS A 329 0.33 35.09 6.35
CA LYS A 329 -0.97 35.36 6.95
C LYS A 329 -0.87 36.61 7.82
N TYR A 330 -1.77 37.56 7.61
CA TYR A 330 -1.95 38.71 8.48
C TYR A 330 -3.12 38.45 9.43
N ILE A 331 -2.95 38.79 10.71
CA ILE A 331 -3.94 38.60 11.76
C ILE A 331 -4.16 39.95 12.44
N PHE A 332 -5.43 40.37 12.50
CA PHE A 332 -5.90 41.60 13.12
C PHE A 332 -6.91 41.28 14.22
#